data_AF-A0A3L8B443-F1
#
_entry.id   AF-A0A3L8B443-F1
#
_cell.length_a   1.000
_cell.length_b   1.000
_cell.length_c   1.000
_cell.angle_alpha   90.00
_cell.angle_beta   90.00
_cell.angle_gamma   90.00
#
_symmetry.space_group_name_H-M   'P 1'
#
loop_
_entity.id
_entity.type
_entity.pdbx_description
1 polymer ?
#
loop_
_entity_poly.entity_id
_entity_poly.type
_entity_poly.pdbx_seq_one_letter_code
_entity_poly.pdbx_strand_id
1 'polypeptide(L)'
;MTNLVDELINLLDLESIELNLFRGVSRDVVGRNVFGGQVISQSLVAAYRTLEEQRQCHSLHAYFLRPGDMNAPIVFEVDRIRDGGSFTTRIIMKLNLIDFD
;
A
#
# COMPACT_ATOMS: atom_id res chain seq x y z
N MET A 1 -12.72 2.91 24.03
CA MET A 1 -12.43 3.91 22.98
C MET A 1 -11.03 3.60 22.47
N THR A 2 -10.92 3.14 21.23
CA THR A 2 -9.62 3.01 20.55
C THR A 2 -9.13 4.42 20.23
N ASN A 3 -7.84 4.72 20.43
CA ASN A 3 -7.29 6.03 20.09
C ASN A 3 -7.12 6.12 18.55
N LEU A 4 -7.20 7.33 17.99
CA LEU A 4 -6.96 7.61 16.57
C LEU A 4 -5.65 6.98 16.05
N VAL A 5 -4.61 6.93 16.88
CA VAL A 5 -3.33 6.28 16.53
C VAL A 5 -3.51 4.79 16.30
N ASP A 6 -4.25 4.10 17.18
CA ASP A 6 -4.51 2.66 17.03
C ASP A 6 -5.33 2.38 15.77
N GLU A 7 -6.30 3.23 15.47
CA GLU A 7 -7.08 3.12 14.25
C GLU A 7 -6.23 3.32 12.98
N LEU A 8 -5.26 4.24 13.02
CA LEU A 8 -4.30 4.42 11.93
C LEU A 8 -3.40 3.19 11.78
N ILE A 9 -2.88 2.65 12.89
CA ILE A 9 -2.05 1.43 12.87
C ILE A 9 -2.85 0.27 12.25
N ASN A 10 -4.10 0.08 12.67
CA ASN A 10 -4.98 -0.96 12.12
C ASN A 10 -5.28 -0.73 10.62
N LEU A 11 -5.43 0.52 10.18
CA LEU A 11 -5.63 0.84 8.76
C LEU A 11 -4.40 0.53 7.89
N LEU A 12 -3.21 0.58 8.48
CA LEU A 12 -1.94 0.26 7.83
C LEU A 12 -1.61 -1.24 7.87
N ASP A 13 -2.30 -2.02 8.69
CA ASP A 13 -2.14 -3.47 8.75
C ASP A 13 -2.88 -4.15 7.58
N LEU A 14 -2.18 -4.35 6.47
CA LEU A 14 -2.73 -4.95 5.27
C LEU A 14 -3.04 -6.45 5.45
N GLU A 15 -4.02 -6.97 4.75
CA GLU A 15 -4.19 -8.41 4.56
C GLU A 15 -3.20 -8.89 3.48
N SER A 16 -2.49 -9.99 3.73
CA SER A 16 -1.70 -10.66 2.68
C SER A 16 -2.59 -11.64 1.92
N ILE A 17 -2.80 -11.40 0.63
CA ILE A 17 -3.60 -12.28 -0.24
C ILE A 17 -2.73 -13.41 -0.80
N GLU A 18 -1.56 -13.04 -1.34
CA GLU A 18 -0.61 -13.94 -1.99
C GLU A 18 0.82 -13.36 -1.90
N LEU A 19 1.81 -14.07 -2.45
CA LEU A 19 3.17 -13.57 -2.59
C LEU A 19 3.17 -12.22 -3.33
N ASN A 20 3.65 -11.19 -2.66
CA ASN A 20 3.71 -9.81 -3.16
C ASN A 20 2.35 -9.15 -3.46
N LEU A 21 1.23 -9.73 -3.00
CA LEU A 21 -0.11 -9.20 -3.21
C LEU A 21 -0.81 -8.94 -1.87
N PHE A 22 -1.19 -7.69 -1.64
CA PHE A 22 -1.74 -7.23 -0.35
C PHE A 22 -3.04 -6.45 -0.53
N ARG A 23 -3.96 -6.54 0.43
CA ARG A 23 -5.22 -5.81 0.45
C ARG A 23 -5.28 -4.83 1.61
N GLY A 24 -5.56 -3.58 1.30
CA GLY A 24 -5.90 -2.54 2.26
C GLY A 24 -7.39 -2.21 2.22
N VAL A 25 -7.92 -1.77 3.36
CA VAL A 25 -9.24 -1.15 3.43
C VAL A 25 -9.12 0.37 3.33
N SER A 26 -10.18 1.00 2.84
CA SER A 26 -10.28 2.46 2.80
C SER A 26 -11.07 2.97 4.00
N ARG A 27 -10.61 4.06 4.62
CA ARG A 27 -11.36 4.74 5.69
C ARG A 27 -11.84 6.09 5.20
N ASP A 28 -13.10 6.43 5.47
CA ASP A 28 -13.62 7.78 5.22
C ASP A 28 -13.03 8.76 6.23
N VAL A 29 -12.16 9.65 5.72
CA VAL A 29 -11.48 10.68 6.50
C VAL A 29 -11.83 12.08 5.99
N VAL A 30 -13.05 12.28 5.45
CA VAL A 30 -13.57 13.52 4.84
C VAL A 30 -13.40 13.54 3.31
N GLY A 31 -14.30 12.88 2.59
CA GLY A 31 -14.47 13.11 1.15
C GLY A 31 -15.06 11.94 0.37
N ARG A 32 -15.29 12.15 -0.93
CA ARG A 32 -15.76 11.09 -1.85
C ARG A 32 -14.64 10.17 -2.34
N ASN A 33 -13.37 10.56 -2.14
CA ASN A 33 -12.21 9.88 -2.71
C ASN A 33 -11.23 9.47 -1.60
N VAL A 34 -10.48 8.40 -1.85
CA VAL A 34 -9.44 7.93 -0.92
C VAL A 34 -8.35 9.00 -0.75
N PHE A 35 -7.98 9.28 0.50
CA PHE A 35 -6.90 10.19 0.81
C PHE A 35 -5.56 9.65 0.29
N GLY A 36 -4.83 10.45 -0.50
CA GLY A 36 -3.58 10.01 -1.13
C GLY A 36 -2.50 9.56 -0.12
N GLY A 37 -2.45 10.18 1.06
CA GLY A 37 -1.52 9.76 2.11
C GLY A 37 -1.83 8.36 2.65
N GLN A 38 -3.10 7.94 2.68
CA GLN A 38 -3.47 6.57 3.03
C GLN A 38 -2.91 5.59 1.99
N VAL A 39 -3.12 5.87 0.71
CA VAL A 39 -2.64 5.02 -0.39
C VAL A 39 -1.11 4.90 -0.36
N ILE A 40 -0.38 6.01 -0.19
CA ILE A 40 1.08 5.99 -0.11
C ILE A 40 1.55 5.18 1.10
N SER A 41 0.94 5.37 2.26
CA SER A 41 1.33 4.68 3.49
C SER A 41 1.10 3.18 3.38
N GLN A 42 -0.05 2.76 2.83
CA GLN A 42 -0.37 1.37 2.57
C GLN A 42 0.57 0.77 1.52
N SER A 43 0.85 1.46 0.40
CA SER A 43 1.84 1.02 -0.59
C SER A 43 3.22 0.80 0.02
N LEU A 44 3.64 1.67 0.94
CA LEU A 44 4.94 1.54 1.61
C LEU A 44 4.96 0.35 2.58
N VAL A 45 3.87 0.09 3.30
CA VAL A 45 3.74 -1.14 4.12
C VAL A 45 3.82 -2.39 3.25
N ALA A 46 3.11 -2.42 2.12
CA ALA A 46 3.17 -3.53 1.16
C ALA A 46 4.61 -3.77 0.69
N ALA A 47 5.34 -2.70 0.32
CA ALA A 47 6.74 -2.79 -0.06
C ALA A 47 7.62 -3.38 1.05
N TYR A 48 7.46 -2.89 2.28
CA TYR A 48 8.24 -3.37 3.44
C TYR A 48 8.03 -4.85 3.73
N ARG A 49 6.82 -5.38 3.52
CA ARG A 49 6.52 -6.81 3.72
C ARG A 49 7.23 -7.75 2.73
N THR A 50 7.81 -7.22 1.66
CA THR A 50 8.58 -7.99 0.67
C THR A 50 10.10 -7.93 0.88
N LEU A 51 10.56 -7.28 1.96
CA LEU A 51 11.98 -7.17 2.29
C LEU A 51 12.40 -8.34 3.19
N GLU A 52 13.52 -8.96 2.86
CA GLU A 52 14.13 -10.02 3.69
C GLU A 52 14.93 -9.44 4.87
N GLU A 53 15.41 -8.21 4.72
CA GLU A 53 16.20 -7.49 5.72
C GLU A 53 15.51 -6.17 6.11
N GLN A 54 15.72 -5.73 7.35
CA GLN A 54 15.26 -4.41 7.77
C GLN A 54 16.04 -3.31 7.03
N ARG A 55 15.33 -2.55 6.19
CA ARG A 55 15.85 -1.39 5.47
C ARG A 55 14.92 -0.21 5.72
N GLN A 56 15.44 1.01 5.51
CA GLN A 56 14.65 2.24 5.62
C GLN A 56 14.46 2.85 4.24
N CYS A 57 13.23 3.22 3.92
CA CYS A 57 12.89 3.94 2.70
C CYS A 57 13.48 5.35 2.77
N HIS A 58 14.40 5.66 1.85
CA HIS A 58 15.03 6.98 1.75
C HIS A 58 14.43 7.87 0.65
N SER A 59 13.63 7.30 -0.25
CA SER A 59 12.94 8.04 -1.32
C SER A 59 11.75 7.25 -1.83
N LEU A 60 10.68 7.96 -2.19
CA LEU A 60 9.47 7.40 -2.79
C LEU A 60 8.94 8.39 -3.82
N HIS A 61 8.56 7.89 -5.00
CA HIS A 61 7.89 8.66 -6.04
C HIS A 61 6.53 8.02 -6.32
N ALA A 62 5.48 8.82 -6.39
CA ALA A 62 4.12 8.34 -6.59
C ALA A 62 3.37 9.23 -7.59
N TYR A 63 2.55 8.59 -8.42
CA TYR A 63 1.64 9.25 -9.33
C TYR A 63 0.22 8.74 -9.07
N PHE A 64 -0.73 9.66 -8.91
CA PHE A 64 -2.14 9.32 -8.74
C PHE A 64 -2.84 9.46 -10.08
N LEU A 65 -3.18 8.33 -10.70
CA LEU A 65 -3.73 8.30 -12.06
C LEU A 65 -5.26 8.49 -12.08
N ARG A 66 -5.95 8.02 -11.05
CA ARG A 66 -7.42 8.03 -10.94
C ARG A 66 -7.84 8.27 -9.49
N PRO A 67 -9.02 8.88 -9.24
CA PRO A 67 -9.57 8.95 -7.89
C PRO A 67 -9.86 7.54 -7.36
N GLY A 68 -9.58 7.31 -6.07
CA GLY A 68 -9.89 6.03 -5.41
C GLY A 68 -11.35 5.95 -4.99
N ASP A 69 -11.98 4.78 -5.18
CA ASP A 69 -13.31 4.47 -4.67
C ASP A 69 -13.23 4.10 -3.18
N MET A 70 -13.97 4.86 -2.36
CA MET A 70 -14.02 4.67 -0.90
C MET A 70 -14.71 3.38 -0.48
N ASN A 71 -15.56 2.81 -1.33
CA ASN A 71 -16.36 1.62 -1.02
C ASN A 71 -15.68 0.33 -1.48
N ALA A 72 -14.56 0.44 -2.20
CA ALA A 72 -13.82 -0.70 -2.70
C ALA A 72 -12.51 -0.90 -1.91
N PRO A 73 -12.10 -2.15 -1.66
CA PRO A 73 -10.77 -2.41 -1.15
C PRO A 73 -9.69 -2.01 -2.16
N ILE A 74 -8.49 -1.74 -1.67
CA ILE A 74 -7.33 -1.44 -2.51
C ILE A 74 -6.41 -2.65 -2.52
N VAL A 75 -6.11 -3.16 -3.70
CA VAL A 75 -5.14 -4.25 -3.88
C VAL A 75 -3.82 -3.66 -4.37
N PHE A 76 -2.75 -4.01 -3.66
CA PHE A 76 -1.38 -3.59 -3.94
C PHE A 76 -0.58 -4.79 -4.40
N GLU A 77 -0.10 -4.74 -5.64
CA GLU A 77 0.89 -5.68 -6.16
C GLU A 77 2.28 -5.06 -6.05
N VAL A 78 3.25 -5.85 -5.61
CA VAL A 78 4.62 -5.39 -5.37
C VAL A 78 5.61 -6.10 -6.29
N ASP A 79 6.16 -5.37 -7.25
CA ASP A 79 7.23 -5.85 -8.10
C ASP A 79 8.60 -5.67 -7.42
N ARG A 80 9.34 -6.78 -7.28
CA ARG A 80 10.72 -6.79 -6.74
C ARG A 80 11.72 -6.46 -7.84
N ILE A 81 11.91 -5.16 -8.12
CA ILE A 81 12.80 -4.70 -9.22
C ILE A 81 14.27 -5.04 -8.95
N ARG A 82 14.74 -4.86 -7.71
CA ARG A 82 16.13 -5.12 -7.34
C ARG A 82 16.27 -5.37 -5.84
N ASP A 83 17.09 -6.36 -5.49
CA ASP A 83 17.63 -6.57 -4.15
C ASP A 83 19.16 -6.58 -4.24
N GLY A 84 19.78 -5.41 -4.01
CA GLY A 84 21.22 -5.25 -3.99
C GLY A 84 21.75 -5.07 -2.58
N GLY A 85 23.07 -5.24 -2.40
CA GLY A 85 23.70 -5.10 -1.07
C GLY A 85 23.34 -3.78 -0.39
N SER A 86 23.48 -2.65 -1.09
CA SER A 86 23.19 -1.32 -0.54
C SER A 86 21.74 -0.86 -0.73
N PHE A 87 21.07 -1.26 -1.80
CA PHE A 87 19.77 -0.70 -2.19
C PHE A 87 18.79 -1.78 -2.64
N THR A 88 17.54 -1.61 -2.23
CA THR A 88 16.39 -2.38 -2.70
C THR A 88 15.43 -1.44 -3.41
N THR A 89 14.86 -1.89 -4.53
CA THR A 89 13.85 -1.14 -5.28
C THR A 89 12.60 -1.99 -5.44
N ARG A 90 11.44 -1.38 -5.17
CA ARG A 90 10.11 -1.94 -5.38
C ARG A 90 9.29 -0.99 -6.25
N ILE A 91 8.46 -1.55 -7.12
CA ILE A 91 7.36 -0.83 -7.76
C ILE A 91 6.08 -1.37 -7.17
N ILE A 92 5.14 -0.49 -6.86
CA ILE A 92 3.86 -0.85 -6.27
C ILE A 92 2.77 -0.35 -7.19
N MET A 93 1.91 -1.25 -7.64
CA MET A 93 0.78 -0.92 -8.50
C MET A 93 -0.52 -1.19 -7.77
N LYS A 94 -1.49 -0.30 -7.98
CA LYS A 94 -2.87 -0.54 -7.57
C LYS A 94 -3.56 -1.35 -8.67
N LEU A 95 -4.04 -2.54 -8.34
CA LEU A 95 -4.84 -3.36 -9.25
C LEU A 95 -6.34 -3.07 -9.06
N ASN A 96 -7.12 -3.17 -10.13
CA ASN A 96 -8.55 -3.41 -9.99
C ASN A 96 -8.75 -4.93 -9.99
N LEU A 97 -9.60 -5.45 -9.10
CA LEU A 97 -9.98 -6.87 -9.07
C LEU A 97 -10.72 -7.35 -10.34
N ILE A 98 -10.90 -6.48 -11.34
CA ILE A 98 -11.59 -6.75 -12.62
C ILE A 98 -10.57 -6.96 -13.77
N ASP A 99 -9.27 -6.71 -13.54
CA ASP A 99 -8.25 -6.78 -14.59
C ASP A 99 -7.54 -8.16 -14.66
N PHE A 100 -8.10 -9.20 -14.02
CA PHE A 100 -7.68 -10.60 -14.19
C PHE A 100 -8.56 -11.27 -15.25
N ASP A 101 -8.24 -11.06 -16.52
CA ASP A 101 -8.74 -11.88 -17.65
C ASP A 101 -7.76 -13.02 -17.96
#